data_AF-A0A843IGP5-F1
#
_entry.id   AF-A0A843IGP5-F1
#
_cell.length_a   1.000
_cell.length_b   1.000
_cell.length_c   1.000
_cell.angle_alpha   90.00
_cell.angle_beta   90.00
_cell.angle_gamma   90.00
#
_symmetry.space_group_name_H-M   'P 1'
#
loop_
_entity.id
_entity.type
_entity.pdbx_description
1 polymer ?
#
loop_
_entity_poly.entity_id
_entity_poly.type
_entity_poly.pdbx_seq_one_letter_code
_entity_poly.pdbx_strand_id
1 'polypeptide(L)'
;MKTIALIIMVAIVLEALVEYVKTIDSMVVSRAYKTAITQGITIILGIGLAFVFHLQLFNGAMSEIYEGLKINPTVDMILTGILFSRGSNYFSDLISKLQKPSTVELSGTELVGEPLPDEDEEDMEESPMTWEEELEEIKEDEE
;
A
#
# COMPACT_ATOMS: atom_id res chain seq x y z
N MET A 1 -18.87 -16.64 -8.38
CA MET A 1 -17.47 -16.18 -8.58
C MET A 1 -17.34 -15.02 -9.58
N LYS A 2 -18.21 -14.91 -10.60
CA LYS A 2 -18.08 -13.92 -11.68
C LYS A 2 -18.45 -12.47 -11.31
N THR A 3 -19.37 -12.26 -10.36
CA THR A 3 -19.69 -10.92 -9.82
C THR A 3 -18.49 -10.27 -9.12
N ILE A 4 -17.73 -11.06 -8.36
CA ILE A 4 -16.49 -10.59 -7.71
C ILE A 4 -15.45 -10.21 -8.78
N ALA A 5 -15.34 -10.99 -9.85
CA ALA A 5 -14.46 -10.66 -10.98
C ALA A 5 -14.86 -9.33 -11.63
N LEU A 6 -16.15 -9.09 -11.89
CA LEU A 6 -16.65 -7.81 -12.44
C LEU A 6 -16.26 -6.63 -11.53
N ILE A 7 -16.49 -6.75 -10.22
CA ILE A 7 -16.14 -5.71 -9.24
C ILE A 7 -14.64 -5.43 -9.25
N ILE A 8 -13.80 -6.46 -9.27
CA ILE A 8 -12.34 -6.33 -9.34
C ILE A 8 -11.94 -5.64 -10.65
N MET A 9 -12.50 -6.06 -11.78
CA MET A 9 -12.19 -5.47 -13.09
C MET A 9 -12.55 -3.98 -13.12
N VAL A 10 -13.72 -3.60 -12.63
CA VAL A 10 -14.12 -2.19 -12.54
C VAL A 10 -13.20 -1.41 -11.62
N ALA A 11 -12.83 -1.96 -10.46
CA ALA A 11 -11.92 -1.32 -9.52
C ALA A 11 -10.53 -1.05 -10.15
N ILE A 12 -9.98 -2.03 -10.87
CA ILE A 12 -8.69 -1.87 -11.58
C ILE A 12 -8.80 -0.81 -12.67
N VAL A 13 -9.88 -0.81 -13.47
CA VAL A 13 -10.08 0.21 -14.51
C VAL A 13 -10.20 1.61 -13.90
N LEU A 14 -10.94 1.77 -12.80
CA LEU A 14 -11.09 3.08 -12.14
C LEU A 14 -9.76 3.63 -11.65
N GLU A 15 -8.97 2.81 -10.98
CA GLU A 15 -7.65 3.22 -10.50
C GLU A 15 -6.70 3.49 -11.69
N ALA A 16 -6.84 2.75 -12.80
CA ALA A 16 -6.11 3.05 -14.03
C ALA A 16 -6.40 4.47 -14.54
N LEU A 17 -7.67 4.85 -14.59
CA LEU A 17 -8.12 6.18 -15.01
C LEU A 17 -7.56 7.27 -14.07
N VAL A 18 -7.67 7.07 -12.75
CA VAL A 18 -7.18 8.03 -11.75
C VAL A 18 -5.69 8.26 -11.91
N GLU A 19 -4.91 7.19 -12.09
CA GLU A 19 -3.46 7.31 -12.22
C GLU A 19 -3.03 7.89 -13.58
N TYR A 20 -3.78 7.68 -14.66
CA TYR A 20 -3.53 8.41 -15.91
C TYR A 20 -3.78 9.90 -15.75
N VAL A 21 -4.84 10.30 -15.06
CA VAL A 21 -5.10 11.72 -14.76
C VAL A 21 -3.96 12.32 -13.93
N LYS A 22 -3.52 11.63 -12.87
CA LYS A 22 -2.37 12.05 -12.05
C LYS A 22 -1.09 12.17 -12.88
N THR A 23 -0.87 11.26 -13.82
CA THR A 23 0.32 11.28 -14.67
C THR A 23 0.29 12.46 -15.64
N ILE A 24 -0.87 12.80 -16.19
CA ILE A 24 -1.06 14.00 -17.03
C ILE A 24 -0.78 15.27 -16.22
N ASP A 25 -1.31 15.37 -15.01
CA ASP A 25 -1.08 16.50 -14.11
C ASP A 25 0.41 16.65 -13.76
N SER A 26 1.08 15.53 -13.45
CA SER A 26 2.52 15.49 -13.23
C SER A 26 3.33 15.91 -14.47
N MET A 27 2.86 15.61 -15.67
CA MET A 27 3.55 16.05 -16.89
C MET A 27 3.59 17.58 -17.01
N VAL A 28 2.51 18.25 -16.62
CA VAL A 28 2.39 19.71 -16.66
C VAL A 28 3.25 20.35 -15.57
N VAL A 29 3.28 19.77 -14.36
CA VAL A 29 3.98 20.36 -13.21
C VAL A 29 5.46 19.99 -13.16
N SER A 30 5.84 18.74 -13.45
CA SER A 30 7.17 18.20 -13.21
C SER A 30 7.97 17.83 -14.47
N ARG A 31 7.47 18.14 -15.68
CA ARG A 31 8.08 17.78 -16.97
C ARG A 31 8.38 16.27 -17.10
N ALA A 32 7.60 15.42 -16.42
CA ALA A 32 7.76 13.96 -16.41
C ALA A 32 7.23 13.28 -17.69
N TYR A 33 7.70 13.72 -18.87
CA TYR A 33 7.21 13.24 -20.17
C TYR A 33 7.47 11.74 -20.40
N LYS A 34 8.57 11.20 -19.87
CA LYS A 34 8.95 9.79 -20.07
C LYS A 34 7.91 8.83 -19.49
N THR A 35 7.38 9.13 -18.30
CA THR A 35 6.40 8.27 -17.61
C THR A 35 5.10 8.20 -18.37
N ALA A 36 4.61 9.34 -18.85
CA ALA A 36 3.37 9.40 -19.61
C ALA A 36 3.46 8.69 -20.96
N ILE A 37 4.59 8.81 -21.66
CA ILE A 37 4.82 8.10 -22.93
C ILE A 37 4.77 6.60 -22.69
N THR A 38 5.47 6.09 -21.67
CA THR A 38 5.46 4.66 -21.35
C THR A 38 4.05 4.18 -21.01
N GLN A 39 3.29 4.92 -20.18
CA GLN A 39 1.91 4.57 -19.87
C GLN A 39 1.02 4.56 -21.12
N GLY A 40 1.15 5.56 -22.00
CA GLY A 40 0.43 5.62 -23.26
C GLY A 40 0.71 4.43 -24.17
N ILE A 41 1.98 4.02 -24.30
CA ILE A 41 2.37 2.83 -25.06
C ILE A 41 1.72 1.58 -24.47
N THR A 42 1.75 1.41 -23.15
CA THR A 42 1.15 0.25 -22.49
C THR A 42 -0.37 0.18 -22.70
N ILE A 43 -1.07 1.32 -22.68
CA ILE A 43 -2.51 1.38 -23.00
C ILE A 43 -2.76 0.96 -24.44
N ILE A 44 -2.00 1.52 -25.39
CA ILE A 44 -2.15 1.20 -26.82
C ILE A 44 -1.92 -0.29 -27.06
N LEU A 45 -0.90 -0.88 -26.43
CA LEU A 45 -0.65 -2.32 -26.51
C LEU A 45 -1.78 -3.13 -25.88
N GLY A 46 -2.25 -2.75 -24.69
CA GLY A 46 -3.38 -3.42 -24.03
C GLY A 46 -4.64 -3.41 -24.88
N ILE A 47 -5.01 -2.25 -25.44
CA ILE A 47 -6.14 -2.11 -26.37
C ILE A 47 -5.89 -2.92 -27.63
N GLY A 48 -4.71 -2.80 -28.26
CA GLY A 48 -4.36 -3.55 -29.46
C GLY A 48 -4.53 -5.06 -29.28
N LEU A 49 -4.04 -5.61 -28.17
CA LEU A 49 -4.22 -7.03 -27.83
C LEU A 49 -5.71 -7.37 -27.63
N ALA A 50 -6.48 -6.53 -26.93
CA ALA A 50 -7.91 -6.77 -26.74
C ALA A 50 -8.68 -6.81 -28.07
N PHE A 51 -8.31 -5.98 -29.05
CA PHE A 51 -8.88 -6.04 -30.39
C PHE A 51 -8.42 -7.27 -31.20
N VAL A 52 -7.13 -7.64 -31.14
CA VAL A 52 -6.58 -8.81 -31.85
C VAL A 52 -7.24 -10.11 -31.38
N PHE A 53 -7.49 -10.24 -30.07
CA PHE A 53 -8.08 -11.43 -29.47
C PHE A 53 -9.60 -11.33 -29.27
N HIS A 54 -10.24 -10.24 -29.71
CA HIS A 54 -11.67 -9.97 -29.50
C HIS A 54 -12.12 -10.15 -28.04
N LEU A 55 -11.31 -9.65 -27.09
CA LEU A 55 -11.56 -9.83 -25.67
C LEU A 55 -12.67 -8.90 -25.20
N GLN A 56 -13.79 -9.49 -24.82
CA GLN A 56 -15.01 -8.82 -24.37
C GLN A 56 -15.33 -9.21 -22.92
N LEU A 57 -14.42 -8.88 -22.01
CA LEU A 57 -14.51 -9.37 -20.63
C LEU A 57 -15.70 -8.74 -19.88
N PHE A 58 -16.04 -7.47 -20.15
CA PHE A 58 -17.16 -6.83 -19.47
C PHE A 58 -18.50 -7.32 -20.01
N ASN A 59 -18.68 -7.50 -21.33
CA ASN A 59 -19.91 -8.11 -21.83
C ASN A 59 -20.07 -9.55 -21.33
N GLY A 60 -18.98 -10.32 -21.31
CA GLY A 60 -19.00 -11.70 -20.78
C GLY A 60 -19.41 -11.76 -19.32
N ALA A 61 -18.87 -10.87 -18.48
CA ALA A 61 -19.20 -10.82 -17.06
C ALA A 61 -20.59 -10.19 -16.78
N MET A 62 -21.03 -9.24 -17.60
CA MET A 62 -22.27 -8.48 -17.38
C MET A 62 -23.50 -9.18 -17.96
N SER A 63 -23.39 -9.85 -19.11
CA SER A 63 -24.49 -10.61 -19.74
C SER A 63 -25.04 -11.73 -18.86
N GLU A 64 -24.28 -12.18 -17.87
CA GLU A 64 -24.65 -13.26 -16.95
C GLU A 64 -25.28 -12.73 -15.65
N ILE A 65 -25.11 -11.43 -15.35
CA ILE A 65 -25.66 -10.76 -14.17
C ILE A 65 -26.92 -9.97 -14.54
N TYR A 66 -26.92 -9.33 -15.72
CA TYR A 66 -28.01 -8.52 -16.22
C TYR A 66 -28.44 -9.04 -17.59
N GLU A 67 -29.57 -9.73 -17.63
CA GLU A 67 -30.16 -10.18 -18.88
C GLU A 67 -30.53 -8.96 -19.75
N GLY A 68 -29.95 -8.89 -20.95
CA GLY A 68 -30.27 -7.88 -21.96
C GLY A 68 -29.42 -6.61 -21.95
N LEU A 69 -28.55 -6.40 -20.96
CA LEU A 69 -27.64 -5.26 -20.95
C LEU A 69 -26.34 -5.63 -21.67
N LYS A 70 -26.14 -5.06 -22.86
CA LYS A 70 -24.92 -5.26 -23.67
C LYS A 70 -24.21 -3.93 -23.88
N ILE A 71 -22.92 -3.92 -23.57
CA ILE A 71 -22.03 -2.79 -23.86
C ILE A 71 -21.62 -2.90 -25.33
N ASN A 72 -21.44 -1.76 -26.01
CA ASN A 72 -20.91 -1.76 -27.36
C ASN A 72 -19.59 -2.58 -27.42
N PRO A 73 -19.48 -3.57 -28.33
CA PRO A 73 -18.28 -4.42 -28.50
C PRO A 73 -16.95 -3.67 -28.51
N THR A 74 -16.91 -2.52 -29.20
CA THR A 74 -15.72 -1.67 -29.32
C THR A 74 -15.35 -1.05 -27.98
N VAL A 75 -16.34 -0.60 -27.21
CA VAL A 75 -16.12 0.01 -25.89
C VAL A 75 -15.63 -1.03 -24.88
N ASP A 76 -16.19 -2.24 -24.93
CA ASP A 76 -15.77 -3.34 -24.08
C ASP A 76 -14.32 -3.79 -24.36
N MET A 77 -13.93 -3.87 -25.64
CA MET A 77 -12.53 -4.15 -26.00
C MET A 77 -11.58 -3.05 -25.53
N ILE A 78 -11.97 -1.78 -25.60
CA ILE A 78 -11.16 -0.67 -25.06
C ILE A 78 -11.01 -0.80 -23.54
N LEU A 79 -12.11 -1.02 -22.81
CA LEU A 79 -12.10 -1.20 -21.35
C LEU A 79 -11.25 -2.41 -20.94
N THR A 80 -11.40 -3.52 -21.66
CA THR A 80 -10.61 -4.74 -21.48
C THR A 80 -9.13 -4.47 -21.71
N GLY A 81 -8.79 -3.71 -22.76
CA GLY A 81 -7.42 -3.31 -23.04
C GLY A 81 -6.81 -2.42 -21.96
N ILE A 82 -7.57 -1.45 -21.45
CA ILE A 82 -7.15 -0.59 -20.32
C ILE A 82 -6.89 -1.45 -19.08
N LEU A 83 -7.79 -2.40 -18.78
CA LEU A 83 -7.61 -3.36 -17.69
C LEU A 83 -6.30 -4.14 -17.85
N PHE A 84 -6.02 -4.68 -19.04
CA PHE A 84 -4.77 -5.41 -19.31
C PHE A 84 -3.52 -4.54 -19.20
N SER A 85 -3.59 -3.28 -19.59
CA SER A 85 -2.46 -2.35 -19.52
C SER A 85 -1.95 -2.13 -18.09
N ARG A 86 -2.76 -2.46 -17.09
CA ARG A 86 -2.43 -2.43 -15.66
C ARG A 86 -1.97 -3.77 -15.10
N GLY A 87 -2.16 -4.86 -15.85
CA GLY A 87 -2.06 -6.23 -15.36
C GLY A 87 -0.77 -6.54 -14.60
N SER A 88 0.40 -6.10 -15.07
CA SER A 88 1.68 -6.38 -14.40
C SER A 88 1.83 -5.69 -13.04
N ASN A 89 1.43 -4.42 -12.95
CA ASN A 89 1.57 -3.64 -11.71
C ASN A 89 0.57 -4.14 -10.65
N TYR A 90 -0.67 -4.43 -11.06
CA TYR A 90 -1.67 -4.97 -10.14
C TYR A 90 -1.40 -6.40 -9.73
N PHE A 91 -0.87 -7.23 -10.63
CA PHE A 91 -0.52 -8.60 -10.30
C PHE A 91 0.64 -8.63 -9.30
N SER A 92 1.63 -7.75 -9.46
CA SER A 92 2.71 -7.56 -8.49
C SER A 92 2.17 -7.10 -7.13
N ASP A 93 1.24 -6.14 -7.10
CA ASP A 93 0.64 -5.66 -5.85
C ASP A 93 -0.27 -6.70 -5.19
N LEU A 94 -1.00 -7.48 -5.99
CA LEU A 94 -1.84 -8.57 -5.51
C LEU A 94 -0.99 -9.68 -4.90
N ILE A 95 0.10 -10.09 -5.58
CA ILE A 95 1.06 -11.04 -5.04
C ILE A 95 1.71 -10.48 -3.77
N SER A 96 2.11 -9.21 -3.77
CA SER A 96 2.73 -8.57 -2.61
C SER A 96 1.80 -8.52 -1.40
N LYS A 97 0.49 -8.31 -1.62
CA LYS A 97 -0.53 -8.36 -0.55
C LYS A 97 -0.82 -9.78 -0.06
N LEU A 98 -0.65 -10.79 -0.92
CA LEU A 98 -0.79 -12.20 -0.54
C LEU A 98 0.47 -12.76 0.15
N GLN A 99 1.64 -12.21 -0.17
CA GLN A 99 2.93 -12.57 0.44
C GLN A 99 3.20 -11.87 1.77
N LYS A 100 2.45 -10.81 2.11
CA LYS A 100 2.47 -10.22 3.45
C LYS A 100 1.61 -11.09 4.37
N PRO A 101 2.18 -11.92 5.26
CA PRO A 101 1.43 -12.42 6.39
C PRO A 101 0.96 -11.20 7.19
N SER A 102 -0.33 -11.15 7.46
CA SER A 102 -0.96 -10.08 8.23
C SER A 102 -0.46 -10.12 9.67
N THR A 103 0.61 -9.38 9.98
CA THR A 103 0.79 -8.86 11.34
C THR A 103 -0.27 -7.78 11.53
N VAL A 104 -1.46 -8.22 11.92
CA VAL A 104 -2.51 -7.34 12.43
C VAL A 104 -2.02 -6.88 13.81
N GLU A 105 -1.36 -5.73 13.87
CA GLU A 105 -1.32 -4.97 15.12
C GLU A 105 -2.72 -4.37 15.31
N LEU A 106 -3.53 -5.07 16.10
CA LEU A 106 -4.71 -4.50 16.74
C LEU A 106 -4.22 -3.32 17.58
N SER A 107 -4.38 -2.11 17.05
CA SER A 107 -4.31 -0.87 17.82
C SER A 107 -5.43 -0.92 18.87
N GLY A 108 -5.08 -1.46 20.03
CA GLY A 108 -5.84 -1.33 21.26
C GLY A 108 -5.55 0.03 21.86
N THR A 109 -6.58 0.87 21.84
CA THR A 109 -6.96 1.79 22.91
C THR A 109 -5.91 2.79 23.41
N GLU A 110 -6.19 4.06 23.13
CA GLU A 110 -5.72 5.22 23.87
C GLU A 110 -5.64 4.95 25.38
N LEU A 111 -4.47 5.15 25.98
CA LEU A 111 -4.36 5.74 27.31
C LEU A 111 -3.24 6.77 27.28
N VAL A 112 -3.70 8.02 27.20
CA VAL A 112 -3.00 9.25 27.52
C VAL A 112 -2.29 9.10 28.86
N GLY A 113 -0.96 9.18 28.86
CA GLY A 113 -0.16 9.48 30.04
C GLY A 113 0.29 10.92 29.96
N GLU A 114 -0.35 11.80 30.74
CA GLU A 114 0.04 13.21 30.88
C GLU A 114 1.48 13.35 31.41
N PRO A 115 2.24 14.39 31.02
CA PRO A 115 3.52 14.68 31.65
C PRO A 115 3.24 15.32 33.03
N LEU A 116 3.70 14.68 34.10
CA LEU A 116 3.67 15.28 35.44
C LEU A 116 4.81 16.29 35.62
N PRO A 117 4.57 17.37 36.40
CA PRO A 117 5.41 18.55 36.46
C PRO A 117 6.61 18.41 37.40
N ASP A 118 7.53 19.37 37.26
CA ASP A 118 8.79 19.56 37.96
C ASP A 118 8.62 19.60 39.50
N GLU A 119 9.44 18.84 40.22
CA GLU A 119 9.75 19.06 41.64
C GLU A 119 11.25 19.29 41.77
N ASP A 120 11.63 20.56 41.95
CA ASP A 120 12.89 20.97 42.54
C ASP A 120 12.91 20.50 44.00
N GLU A 121 13.95 19.79 44.43
CA GLU A 121 14.49 19.89 45.81
C GLU A 121 15.89 19.26 45.86
N GLU A 122 16.88 20.11 46.12
CA GLU A 122 18.21 19.76 46.63
C GLU A 122 18.06 18.94 47.92
N ASP A 123 18.82 17.85 48.08
CA ASP A 123 19.72 17.71 49.23
C ASP A 123 20.37 16.31 49.32
N MET A 124 21.70 16.38 49.43
CA MET A 124 22.57 15.59 50.31
C MET A 124 22.66 14.05 50.19
N GLU A 125 23.90 13.66 49.87
CA GLU A 125 24.74 12.71 50.61
C GLU A 125 24.77 11.23 50.21
N GLU A 126 26.03 10.82 50.01
CA GLU A 126 26.61 9.48 50.09
C GLU A 126 26.37 8.48 48.96
N SER A 127 27.37 8.40 48.08
CA SER A 127 27.66 7.23 47.25
C SER A 127 27.77 5.97 48.13
N PRO A 128 27.04 4.88 47.86
CA PRO A 128 27.18 3.66 48.64
C PRO A 128 28.51 2.99 48.32
N MET A 129 29.36 2.88 49.34
CA MET A 129 30.63 2.17 49.34
C MET A 129 30.42 0.69 49.01
N THR A 130 31.26 0.13 48.15
CA THR A 130 31.18 -1.26 47.73
C THR A 130 31.76 -2.19 48.81
N TRP A 131 31.09 -3.32 49.07
CA TRP A 131 31.43 -4.36 50.09
C TRP A 131 32.87 -4.91 50.05
N GLU A 132 33.67 -4.51 49.07
CA GLU A 132 35.07 -4.90 48.91
C GLU A 132 36.04 -3.95 49.66
N GLU A 133 35.61 -2.73 50.00
CA GLU A 133 36.41 -1.75 50.78
C GLU A 133 36.25 -1.94 52.31
N GLU A 134 35.14 -2.54 52.78
CA GLU A 134 34.83 -2.74 54.21
C GLU A 134 35.69 -3.84 54.89
N LEU A 135 36.41 -4.66 54.11
CA LEU A 135 37.22 -5.77 54.65
C LEU A 135 38.74 -5.48 54.72
N GLU A 136 39.21 -4.36 54.16
CA GLU A 136 40.60 -3.92 54.34
C GLU A 136 40.80 -3.07 55.60
N GLU A 137 39.77 -2.36 56.07
CA GLU A 137 39.88 -1.51 57.27
C GLU A 137 39.85 -2.31 58.59
N ILE A 138 39.23 -3.49 58.61
CA ILE A 138 39.08 -4.31 59.83
C ILE A 138 40.40 -5.02 60.25
N LYS A 139 41.46 -4.97 59.41
CA LYS A 139 42.75 -5.63 59.71
C LYS A 139 43.87 -4.72 60.20
N GLU A 140 43.69 -3.39 60.22
CA GLU A 140 44.74 -2.48 60.70
C GLU A 140 44.58 -2.03 62.17
N ASP A 141 43.45 -2.31 62.84
CA ASP A 141 43.21 -1.89 64.22
C ASP A 141 43.38 -3.00 65.30
N GLU A 142 44.04 -4.13 64.96
CA GLU A 142 44.38 -5.22 65.90
C GLU A 142 45.88 -5.27 66.30
N GLU A 143 46.58 -4.12 66.37
CA GLU A 143 47.86 -3.92 67.10
C GLU A 143 47.80 -2.85 68.19
#